data_AF-A0A0C2FB14-F1
#
_entry.id   AF-A0A0C2FB14-F1
#
_cell.length_a   1.000
_cell.length_b   1.000
_cell.length_c   1.000
_cell.angle_alpha   90.00
_cell.angle_beta   90.00
_cell.angle_gamma   90.00
#
_symmetry.space_group_name_H-M   'P 1'
#
loop_
_entity.id
_entity.type
_entity.pdbx_description
1 polymer ?
#
loop_
_entity_poly.entity_id
_entity_poly.type
_entity_poly.pdbx_seq_one_letter_code
_entity_poly.pdbx_strand_id
1 'polypeptide(L)'
;MKPVHSCLRFNSTCRFRFSRSNLLNDAFEQILAADPVALRRARLSIAFDDEEGLDYGGPSRELFYLLSRELFHPYYGLFEYSAPDQYTVQISPHSHLVQQEMQW
;
A
#
# COMPACT_ATOMS: atom_id res chain seq x y z
N MET A 1 -23.12 31.54 26.18
CA MET A 1 -22.94 31.22 24.75
C MET A 1 -21.46 30.95 24.51
N LYS A 2 -21.06 29.68 24.34
CA LYS A 2 -19.67 29.28 24.01
C LYS A 2 -19.67 28.69 22.59
N PRO A 3 -18.64 28.94 21.77
CA PRO A 3 -18.66 28.51 20.38
C PRO A 3 -18.48 26.99 20.32
N VAL A 4 -19.30 26.36 19.51
CA VAL A 4 -19.18 24.94 19.16
C VAL A 4 -17.85 24.79 18.42
N HIS A 5 -16.95 23.97 18.97
CA HIS A 5 -15.76 23.52 18.26
C HIS A 5 -16.20 22.87 16.94
N SER A 6 -16.08 23.59 15.83
CA SER A 6 -16.14 23.01 14.51
C SER A 6 -14.89 22.15 14.36
N CYS A 7 -15.04 20.86 14.67
CA CYS A 7 -14.13 19.84 14.20
C CYS A 7 -14.20 19.89 12.67
N LEU A 8 -13.27 20.62 12.05
CA LEU A 8 -13.03 20.57 10.61
C LEU A 8 -12.60 19.14 10.29
N ARG A 9 -13.57 18.25 10.09
CA ARG A 9 -13.32 16.97 9.44
C ARG A 9 -12.81 17.31 8.05
N PHE A 10 -11.50 17.21 7.85
CA PHE A 10 -10.90 17.14 6.52
C PHE A 10 -11.50 15.91 5.85
N ASN A 11 -12.56 16.12 5.07
CA ASN A 11 -13.29 15.09 4.36
C ASN A 11 -12.60 14.80 3.01
N SER A 12 -11.27 14.82 3.00
CA SER A 12 -10.47 14.42 1.85
C SER A 12 -10.39 12.90 1.82
N THR A 13 -10.77 12.31 0.70
CA THR A 13 -10.64 10.86 0.46
C THR A 13 -9.65 10.62 -0.67
N CYS A 14 -8.71 9.70 -0.47
CA CYS A 14 -7.82 9.22 -1.53
C CYS A 14 -8.44 7.94 -2.06
N ARG A 15 -8.89 7.98 -3.31
CA ARG A 15 -9.49 6.83 -4.00
C ARG A 15 -8.44 6.16 -4.86
N PHE A 16 -8.22 4.88 -4.61
CA PHE A 16 -7.33 4.03 -5.38
C PHE A 16 -8.10 2.85 -5.95
N ARG A 17 -7.71 2.45 -7.16
CA ARG A 17 -8.30 1.30 -7.86
C ARG A 17 -7.20 0.34 -8.27
N PHE A 18 -7.31 -0.93 -7.91
CA PHE A 18 -6.26 -1.91 -8.16
C PHE A 18 -6.78 -3.11 -8.92
N SER A 19 -5.98 -3.61 -9.85
CA SER A 19 -6.15 -4.93 -10.44
C SER A 19 -5.46 -5.98 -9.57
N ARG A 20 -6.14 -7.09 -9.28
CA ARG A 20 -5.52 -8.19 -8.52
C ARG A 20 -4.33 -8.81 -9.23
N SER A 21 -4.32 -8.82 -10.57
CA SER A 21 -3.22 -9.37 -11.37
C SER A 21 -2.03 -8.42 -11.51
N ASN A 22 -2.19 -7.13 -11.20
CA ASN A 22 -1.16 -6.11 -11.34
C ASN A 22 -0.96 -5.28 -10.06
N LEU A 23 -1.25 -5.88 -8.90
CA LEU A 23 -1.42 -5.17 -7.64
C LEU A 23 -0.21 -4.30 -7.26
N LEU A 24 0.99 -4.86 -7.37
CA LEU A 24 2.21 -4.19 -6.93
C LEU A 24 2.52 -2.96 -7.78
N ASN A 25 2.35 -3.07 -9.10
CA ASN A 25 2.56 -1.99 -10.03
C ASN A 25 1.52 -0.87 -9.85
N ASP A 26 0.24 -1.23 -9.83
CA ASP A 26 -0.85 -0.26 -9.64
C ASP A 26 -0.68 0.52 -8.32
N ALA A 27 -0.22 -0.16 -7.26
CA ALA A 27 0.13 0.46 -6.00
C ALA A 27 1.35 1.37 -6.10
N PHE A 28 2.40 0.94 -6.79
CA PHE A 28 3.59 1.76 -7.01
C PHE A 28 3.23 3.05 -7.77
N GLU A 29 2.52 2.95 -8.89
CA GLU A 29 2.12 4.10 -9.69
C GLU A 29 1.21 5.05 -8.92
N GLN A 30 0.12 4.55 -8.31
CA GLN A 30 -0.91 5.40 -7.73
C GLN A 30 -0.51 5.96 -6.36
N ILE A 31 0.10 5.15 -5.49
CA ILE A 31 0.44 5.58 -4.14
C ILE A 31 1.65 6.52 -4.18
N LEU A 32 2.66 6.24 -5.02
CA LEU A 32 3.83 7.12 -5.11
C LEU A 32 3.55 8.42 -5.86
N ALA A 33 2.60 8.43 -6.79
CA ALA A 33 2.15 9.67 -7.44
C ALA A 33 1.28 10.54 -6.52
N ALA A 34 0.72 9.98 -5.44
CA ALA A 34 -0.16 10.71 -4.54
C ALA A 34 0.63 11.65 -3.60
N ASP A 35 0.01 12.79 -3.25
CA ASP A 35 0.62 13.76 -2.35
C ASP A 35 0.82 13.15 -0.93
N PRO A 36 2.05 13.18 -0.36
CA PRO A 36 2.33 12.58 0.93
C PRO A 36 1.60 13.23 2.12
N VAL A 37 1.18 14.50 2.01
CA VAL A 37 0.41 15.18 3.06
C VAL A 37 -1.05 14.74 2.99
N ALA A 38 -1.61 14.61 1.78
CA ALA A 38 -2.94 14.08 1.55
C ALA A 38 -3.07 12.63 1.99
N LEU A 39 -2.13 11.75 1.59
CA LEU A 39 -2.11 10.33 1.97
C LEU A 39 -2.20 10.11 3.49
N ARG A 40 -1.55 10.95 4.29
CA ARG A 40 -1.53 10.85 5.76
C ARG A 40 -2.80 11.36 6.44
N ARG A 41 -3.53 12.27 5.79
CA ARG A 41 -4.68 12.98 6.40
C ARG A 41 -6.02 12.52 5.84
N ALA A 42 -6.04 12.00 4.62
CA ALA A 42 -7.23 11.56 3.92
C ALA A 42 -7.65 10.16 4.34
N ARG A 43 -8.94 9.86 4.16
CA ARG A 43 -9.43 8.48 4.28
C ARG A 43 -9.14 7.73 2.97
N LEU A 44 -8.48 6.58 3.08
CA LEU A 44 -8.25 5.69 1.95
C LEU A 44 -9.55 4.99 1.57
N SER A 45 -9.92 5.04 0.30
CA SER A 45 -11.04 4.29 -0.27
C SER A 45 -10.47 3.44 -1.41
N ILE A 46 -10.61 2.12 -1.25
CA ILE A 46 -9.91 1.13 -2.07
C ILE A 46 -10.97 0.33 -2.82
N ALA A 47 -10.83 0.25 -4.14
CA ALA A 47 -11.63 -0.62 -4.99
C ALA A 47 -10.73 -1.59 -5.74
N PHE A 48 -11.11 -2.86 -5.80
CA PHE A 48 -10.51 -3.79 -6.74
C PHE A 48 -11.32 -3.81 -8.03
N ASP A 49 -10.65 -3.98 -9.16
CA ASP A 49 -11.34 -4.17 -10.44
C ASP A 49 -12.29 -5.38 -10.36
N ASP A 50 -13.42 -5.28 -11.03
CA ASP A 50 -14.48 -6.30 -11.11
C ASP A 50 -15.12 -6.72 -9.76
N GLU A 51 -14.91 -5.96 -8.68
CA GLU A 51 -15.55 -6.21 -7.37
C GLU A 51 -16.45 -5.06 -6.94
N GLU A 52 -17.76 -5.31 -6.81
CA GLU A 52 -18.69 -4.41 -6.12
C GLU A 52 -18.54 -4.56 -4.59
N GLY A 53 -17.45 -4.00 -4.06
CA GLY A 53 -17.20 -3.98 -2.61
C GLY A 53 -17.92 -2.82 -1.90
N LEU A 54 -18.86 -3.12 -1.01
CA LEU A 54 -19.37 -2.14 -0.05
C LEU A 54 -18.26 -1.81 0.98
N ASP A 55 -17.91 -0.52 1.05
CA ASP A 55 -16.68 0.02 1.63
C ASP A 55 -16.69 0.02 3.19
N TYR A 56 -16.78 -1.16 3.82
CA TYR A 56 -16.76 -1.37 5.28
C TYR A 56 -15.33 -1.51 5.86
N GLY A 57 -14.30 -1.04 5.16
CA GLY A 57 -12.89 -1.10 5.61
C GLY A 57 -12.20 -2.47 5.46
N GLY A 58 -12.88 -3.46 4.86
CA GLY A 58 -12.28 -4.73 4.44
C GLY A 58 -11.23 -4.56 3.33
N PRO A 59 -11.56 -3.87 2.21
CA PRO A 59 -10.64 -3.75 1.07
C PRO A 59 -9.31 -3.09 1.41
N SER A 60 -9.30 -2.08 2.30
CA SER A 60 -8.05 -1.43 2.71
C SER A 60 -7.14 -2.37 3.52
N ARG A 61 -7.72 -3.20 4.39
CA ARG A 61 -6.94 -4.21 5.15
C ARG A 61 -6.39 -5.28 4.23
N GLU A 62 -7.22 -5.75 3.30
CA GLU A 62 -6.81 -6.73 2.29
C GLU A 62 -5.68 -6.19 1.41
N LEU A 63 -5.77 -4.94 0.95
CA LEU A 63 -4.72 -4.30 0.16
C LEU A 63 -3.36 -4.35 0.88
N PHE A 64 -3.29 -3.92 2.15
CA PHE A 64 -2.03 -3.95 2.89
C PHE A 64 -1.52 -5.38 3.10
N TYR A 65 -2.41 -6.34 3.32
CA TYR A 65 -2.05 -7.74 3.42
C TYR A 65 -1.44 -8.26 2.10
N LEU A 66 -2.11 -8.07 0.97
CA LEU A 66 -1.64 -8.53 -0.33
C LEU A 66 -0.35 -7.83 -0.75
N LEU A 67 -0.27 -6.50 -0.61
CA LEU A 67 0.94 -5.74 -0.93
C LEU A 67 2.12 -6.17 -0.08
N SER A 68 1.93 -6.44 1.21
CA SER A 68 3.03 -6.91 2.06
C SER A 68 3.59 -8.25 1.59
N ARG A 69 2.74 -9.14 1.06
CA ARG A 69 3.19 -10.44 0.52
C ARG A 69 3.96 -10.29 -0.78
N GLU A 70 3.51 -9.40 -1.66
CA GLU A 70 4.24 -9.07 -2.89
C GLU A 70 5.59 -8.45 -2.53
N LEU A 71 5.63 -7.39 -1.71
CA LEU A 71 6.88 -6.70 -1.35
C LEU A 71 7.93 -7.60 -0.70
N PHE A 72 7.51 -8.52 0.17
CA PHE A 72 8.40 -9.45 0.85
C PHE A 72 8.61 -10.77 0.08
N HIS A 73 8.14 -10.86 -1.16
CA HIS A 73 8.33 -12.05 -1.97
C HIS A 73 9.83 -12.23 -2.31
N PRO A 74 10.46 -13.37 -1.97
CA PRO A 74 11.91 -13.57 -2.19
C PRO A 74 12.34 -13.42 -3.65
N TYR A 75 11.43 -13.68 -4.60
CA TYR A 75 11.67 -13.51 -6.04
C TYR A 75 12.10 -12.08 -6.42
N TYR A 76 11.61 -11.08 -5.70
CA TYR A 76 11.95 -9.69 -5.98
C TYR A 76 13.31 -9.28 -5.40
N GLY A 77 13.97 -10.10 -4.58
CA GLY A 77 15.32 -9.84 -4.07
C GLY A 77 15.48 -8.57 -3.22
N LEU A 78 14.38 -7.91 -2.84
CA LEU A 78 14.40 -6.71 -2.01
C LEU A 78 14.71 -7.02 -0.55
N PHE A 79 14.19 -8.16 -0.06
CA PHE A 79 14.30 -8.60 1.32
C PHE A 79 14.74 -10.06 1.42
N GLU A 80 15.41 -10.39 2.52
CA GLU A 80 15.83 -11.75 2.87
C GLU A 80 15.55 -12.05 4.35
N TYR A 81 15.44 -13.33 4.72
CA TYR A 81 15.29 -13.73 6.12
C TYR A 81 16.54 -13.39 6.91
N SER A 82 16.38 -12.82 8.11
CA SER A 82 17.52 -12.43 8.95
C SER A 82 18.26 -13.62 9.56
N ALA A 83 17.57 -14.75 9.74
CA ALA A 83 18.16 -16.01 10.21
C ALA A 83 17.28 -17.21 9.82
N PRO A 84 17.83 -18.45 9.78
CA PRO A 84 17.11 -19.66 9.36
C PRO A 84 15.82 -19.97 10.15
N ASP A 85 15.79 -19.60 11.43
CA ASP A 85 14.66 -19.88 12.34
C ASP A 85 13.90 -18.63 12.77
N GLN A 86 14.10 -17.51 12.05
CA GLN A 86 13.51 -16.22 12.41
C GLN A 86 12.62 -15.69 11.29
N TYR A 87 11.34 -15.47 11.60
CA TYR A 87 10.35 -14.92 10.66
C TYR A 87 10.47 -13.41 10.46
N THR A 88 11.63 -12.83 10.74
CA THR A 88 11.93 -11.43 10.49
C THR A 88 12.71 -11.29 9.20
N VAL A 89 12.38 -10.26 8.43
CA VAL A 89 13.06 -9.93 7.16
C VAL A 89 13.93 -8.68 7.33
N GLN A 90 15.04 -8.66 6.60
CA GLN A 90 15.92 -7.50 6.47
C GLN A 90 16.07 -7.13 4.99
N ILE A 91 16.47 -5.89 4.71
CA ILE A 91 16.81 -5.47 3.35
C ILE A 91 17.96 -6.34 2.85
N SER A 92 17.82 -6.95 1.67
CA SER A 92 18.91 -7.76 1.13
C SER A 92 20.12 -6.88 0.78
N PRO A 93 21.35 -7.29 1.12
CA PRO A 93 22.58 -6.61 0.67
C PRO A 93 22.66 -6.49 -0.87
N HIS A 94 21.98 -7.38 -1.58
CA HIS A 94 21.95 -7.45 -3.04
C HIS A 94 20.77 -6.68 -3.67
N SER A 95 19.92 -6.04 -2.86
CA SER A 95 18.74 -5.30 -3.33
C SER A 95 19.05 -4.22 -4.37
N HIS A 96 20.25 -3.64 -4.35
CA HIS A 96 20.70 -2.65 -5.33
C HIS A 96 20.78 -3.21 -6.77
N LEU A 97 20.92 -4.53 -6.94
CA LEU A 97 20.97 -5.19 -8.25
C LEU A 97 19.59 -5.32 -8.88
N VAL A 98 18.55 -5.41 -8.04
CA VAL A 98 17.15 -5.57 -8.46
C VAL A 98 16.63 -4.33 -9.20
N GLN A 99 17.14 -3.15 -8.84
CA GLN A 99 16.65 -1.87 -9.33
C GLN A 99 16.79 -1.67 -10.86
N GLN A 100 17.59 -2.51 -11.53
CA GLN A 100 17.82 -2.42 -12.97
C GLN A 100 16.85 -3.29 -13.80
N GLU A 101 16.16 -4.27 -13.18
CA GLU A 101 15.30 -5.23 -13.90
C GLU A 101 13.80 -4.98 -13.71
N MET A 102 13.41 -4.26 -12.66
CA MET A 102 12.01 -4.15 -12.28
C MET A 102 11.32 -2.99 -13.00
N GLN A 103 10.74 -3.28 -14.17
CA GLN A 103 9.54 -2.59 -14.62
C GLN A 103 8.39 -3.21 -13.84
N TRP A 104 7.91 -2.51 -12.82
CA TRP A 104 6.71 -2.90 -12.10
C TRP A 104 5.54 -2.89 -13.09
#